data_AF-A0AAN7PIP4-F1
#
_entry.id   AF-A0AAN7PIP4-F1
#
_cell.length_a   1.000
_cell.length_b   1.000
_cell.length_c   1.000
_cell.angle_alpha   90.00
_cell.angle_beta   90.00
_cell.angle_gamma   90.00
#
_symmetry.space_group_name_H-M   'P 1'
#
loop_
_entity.id
_entity.type
_entity.pdbx_description
1 polymer ?
#
loop_
_entity_poly.entity_id
_entity_poly.type
_entity_poly.pdbx_seq_one_letter_code
_entity_poly.pdbx_strand_id
1 'polypeptide(L)' 'MHILSLELIGSPGYWGLMNPQWNMCSKGRRQSPINVEPDKLLFDPFLRQIHLDKHK' A
#
# COMPACT_ATOMS: atom_id res chain seq x y z
N MET A 1 6.76 -5.00 29.37
CA MET A 1 6.50 -6.14 28.47
C MET A 1 5.12 -6.11 27.81
N HIS A 2 4.03 -5.71 28.49
CA HIS A 2 2.68 -5.67 27.90
C HIS A 2 2.42 -4.58 26.84
N ILE A 3 3.19 -3.49 26.82
CA ILE A 3 2.97 -2.35 25.90
C ILE A 3 3.45 -2.68 24.47
N LEU A 4 4.51 -3.49 24.32
CA LEU A 4 5.07 -3.88 23.01
C LEU A 4 4.12 -4.79 22.20
N SER A 5 3.21 -5.50 22.86
CA SER A 5 2.29 -6.43 22.21
C SER A 5 1.12 -5.74 21.51
N LEU A 6 0.66 -4.57 22.00
CA LEU A 6 -0.49 -3.86 21.44
C LEU A 6 -0.15 -3.14 20.13
N GLU A 7 1.03 -2.54 20.03
CA GLU A 7 1.50 -1.94 18.77
C GLU A 7 1.66 -2.97 17.65
N LEU A 8 2.07 -4.19 18.01
CA LEU A 8 2.25 -5.27 17.05
C LEU A 8 0.91 -5.68 16.43
N ILE A 9 -0.13 -5.89 17.24
CA ILE A 9 -1.44 -6.30 16.75
C ILE A 9 -2.02 -5.21 15.86
N GLY A 10 -1.94 -3.93 16.24
CA GLY A 10 -2.45 -2.79 15.46
C GLY A 10 -1.71 -2.48 14.16
N SER A 11 -0.53 -3.06 13.97
CA SER A 11 0.36 -2.76 12.85
C SER A 11 -0.25 -3.16 11.50
N PRO A 12 0.04 -2.42 10.40
CA PRO A 12 -0.36 -2.78 9.04
C PRO A 12 -0.05 -4.23 8.64
N GLY A 13 1.00 -4.83 9.21
CA GLY A 13 1.35 -6.23 8.97
C GLY A 13 0.27 -7.25 9.40
N TYR A 14 -0.63 -6.87 10.32
CA TYR A 14 -1.66 -7.76 10.87
C TYR A 14 -3.07 -7.50 10.34
N TRP A 15 -3.28 -6.46 9.52
CA TRP A 15 -4.62 -6.09 9.05
C TRP A 15 -5.34 -7.25 8.36
N GLY A 16 -4.63 -8.05 7.57
CA GLY A 16 -5.22 -9.22 6.90
C GLY A 16 -5.60 -10.39 7.82
N LEU A 17 -5.22 -10.34 9.09
CA LEU A 17 -5.58 -11.31 10.14
C LEU A 17 -6.65 -10.74 11.10
N MET A 18 -6.78 -9.41 11.20
CA MET A 18 -7.78 -8.76 12.07
C MET A 18 -9.22 -8.91 11.58
N ASN A 19 -9.44 -8.73 10.28
CA ASN A 19 -10.75 -8.79 9.65
C ASN A 19 -10.69 -9.68 8.40
N PRO A 20 -11.55 -10.71 8.28
CA PRO A 20 -11.59 -11.56 7.09
C PRO A 20 -11.77 -10.82 5.76
N GLN A 21 -12.43 -9.65 5.77
CA GLN A 21 -12.62 -8.80 4.60
C GLN A 21 -11.33 -8.08 4.16
N TRP A 22 -10.33 -7.98 5.04
CA TRP A 22 -9.04 -7.34 4.77
C TRP A 22 -7.94 -8.35 4.39
N ASN A 23 -8.30 -9.60 4.10
CA ASN A 23 -7.33 -10.67 3.82
C ASN A 23 -6.31 -10.34 2.71
N MET A 24 -6.65 -9.41 1.81
CA MET A 24 -5.77 -8.95 0.73
C MET A 24 -4.56 -8.15 1.24
N CYS A 25 -4.64 -7.54 2.43
CA CYS A 25 -3.50 -6.85 3.03
C CYS A 25 -2.32 -7.80 3.32
N SER A 26 -2.58 -9.08 3.62
CA SER A 26 -1.54 -10.09 3.85
C SER A 26 -1.35 -11.05 2.67
N LYS A 27 -2.41 -11.39 1.94
CA LYS A 27 -2.36 -12.37 0.83
C LYS A 27 -2.11 -11.73 -0.54
N GLY A 28 -2.34 -10.43 -0.68
CA GLY A 28 -2.20 -9.73 -1.94
C GLY A 28 -0.74 -9.68 -2.41
N ARG A 29 -0.49 -10.03 -3.67
CA ARG A 29 0.86 -9.98 -4.28
C ARG A 29 1.19 -8.63 -4.94
N ARG A 30 0.22 -7.71 -4.93
CA ARG A 30 0.28 -6.38 -5.58
C ARG A 30 -0.25 -5.34 -4.59
N GLN A 31 0.44 -5.21 -3.46
CA GLN A 31 0.12 -4.23 -2.41
C GLN A 31 1.01 -3.00 -2.55
N SER A 32 0.49 -1.86 -2.10
CA SER A 32 1.25 -0.61 -1.96
C SER A 32 1.66 -0.40 -0.49
N PRO A 33 2.73 0.37 -0.20
CA PRO A 33 3.64 0.99 -1.16
C PRO A 33 4.58 -0.03 -1.83
N ILE A 34 5.10 0.35 -3.00
CA ILE A 34 6.24 -0.33 -3.63
C ILE A 34 7.45 0.61 -3.65
N ASN A 35 8.65 0.03 -3.73
CA ASN A 35 9.83 0.81 -4.07
C ASN A 35 9.82 1.14 -5.57
N VAL A 36 9.87 2.42 -5.92
CA VAL A 36 9.90 2.89 -7.31
C VAL A 36 11.36 3.15 -7.69
N GLU A 37 11.98 2.20 -8.36
CA GLU A 37 13.38 2.29 -8.80
C GLU A 37 13.46 3.01 -10.17
N PRO A 38 14.02 4.24 -10.26
CA PRO A 38 13.99 5.03 -11.49
C PRO A 38 14.59 4.32 -12.71
N ASP A 39 15.67 3.57 -12.52
CA ASP A 39 16.38 2.85 -13.59
C ASP A 39 15.58 1.68 -14.18
N LYS A 40 14.50 1.25 -13.52
CA LYS A 40 13.61 0.17 -13.97
C LYS A 40 12.33 0.68 -14.61
N LEU A 41 12.14 2.00 -14.67
CA LEU A 41 10.92 2.59 -15.22
C LEU A 41 10.93 2.52 -16.75
N LEU A 42 9.77 2.18 -17.31
CA LEU A 42 9.52 2.28 -18.74
C LEU A 42 8.90 3.65 -19.03
N PHE A 43 9.50 4.43 -19.93
CA PHE A 43 8.89 5.64 -20.44
C PHE A 43 7.79 5.29 -21.45
N ASP A 44 6.57 5.72 -21.19
CA ASP A 44 5.44 5.58 -22.10
C ASP A 44 5.06 6.97 -22.66
N PRO A 45 5.34 7.25 -23.95
CA PRO A 45 5.04 8.53 -24.58
C PRO A 45 3.53 8.79 -24.79
N PHE A 46 2.67 7.78 -24.60
CA PHE A 46 1.21 7.91 -24.77
C PHE A 46 0.48 8.14 -23.44
N LEU A 47 1.18 8.18 -22.31
CA LEU A 47 0.59 8.56 -21.03
C LEU A 47 0.02 9.99 -21.09
N ARG A 48 -1.27 10.12 -20.75
CA ARG A 48 -1.94 11.43 -20.70
C ARG A 48 -1.40 12.25 -19.53
N GLN A 49 -1.31 13.57 -19.74
CA GLN A 49 -1.04 14.50 -18.66
C GLN A 49 -2.11 14.37 -17.56
N ILE A 50 -1.66 14.46 -16.31
CA ILE A 50 -2.55 14.42 -15.15
C ILE A 50 -3.36 15.72 -15.12
N HIS A 51 -4.68 15.61 -15.17
CA HIS A 51 -5.57 16.73 -14.88
C HIS A 51 -5.75 16.83 -13.37
N LEU A 52 -5.33 17.95 -12.79
CA LEU A 52 -5.58 18.26 -11.38
C LEU A 52 -6.90 19.03 -11.27
N ASP A 53 -7.95 18.34 -10.86
CA ASP A 53 -9.19 19.01 -10.50
C ASP A 53 -8.99 19.85 -9.24
N LYS A 54 -9.38 21.13 -9.29
CA LYS A 54 -9.47 21.96 -8.09
C LYS A 54 -10.70 21.52 -7.30
N HIS A 55 -10.54 20.55 -6.41
CA HIS A 55 -11.50 20.37 -5.33
C HIS A 55 -11.47 21.62 -4.44
N LYS A 56 -12.57 22.37 -4.45
CA LYS A 56 -12.88 23.42 -3.47
C LYS A 56 -13.52 22.81 -2.24
#